data_AF-K4LHM2-F1
#
_entry.id   AF-K4LHM2-F1
#
_cell.length_a   1.000
_cell.length_b   1.000
_cell.length_c   1.000
_cell.angle_alpha   90.00
_cell.angle_beta   90.00
_cell.angle_gamma   90.00
#
_symmetry.space_group_name_H-M   'P 1'
#
loop_
_entity.id
_entity.type
_entity.pdbx_description
1 polymer ?
#
loop_
_entity_poly.entity_id
_entity_poly.type
_entity_poly.pdbx_seq_one_letter_code
_entity_poly.pdbx_strand_id
1 'polypeptide(L)'
;MMSGWNFRELASFIEYKAALQGVPVIYVDPKETSKTCPKCGNVSRYNRKKQGWFKCTKCGYQSDADRVGAINIAARALDALGA
;
A
#
# COMPACT_ATOMS: atom_id res chain seq x y z
N MET A 1 -25.39 -10.06 -3.56
CA MET A 1 -24.41 -9.95 -4.66
C MET A 1 -23.02 -9.84 -4.02
N MET A 2 -22.35 -10.98 -3.79
CA MET A 2 -20.97 -10.99 -3.27
C MET A 2 -20.04 -10.64 -4.43
N SER A 3 -19.36 -9.50 -4.33
CA SER A 3 -18.48 -8.95 -5.36
C SER A 3 -17.35 -9.93 -5.71
N GLY A 4 -17.13 -10.17 -7.01
CA GLY A 4 -16.14 -11.09 -7.58
C GLY A 4 -14.68 -10.65 -7.46
N TRP A 5 -14.27 -10.15 -6.30
CA TRP A 5 -12.87 -9.83 -5.98
C TRP A 5 -12.35 -10.80 -4.94
N ASN A 6 -11.76 -11.90 -5.40
CA ASN A 6 -11.17 -12.92 -4.55
C ASN A 6 -9.72 -12.57 -4.21
N PHE A 7 -9.52 -11.59 -3.33
CA PHE A 7 -8.18 -11.16 -2.89
C PHE A 7 -7.31 -12.31 -2.36
N ARG A 8 -7.95 -13.33 -1.78
CA ARG A 8 -7.26 -14.51 -1.27
C ARG A 8 -6.67 -15.37 -2.39
N GLU A 9 -7.41 -15.58 -3.46
CA GLU A 9 -6.93 -16.32 -4.63
C GLU A 9 -5.84 -15.56 -5.38
N LEU A 10 -5.99 -14.24 -5.53
CA LEU A 10 -4.91 -13.41 -6.08
C LEU A 10 -3.63 -13.51 -5.24
N ALA A 11 -3.76 -13.46 -3.92
CA ALA A 11 -2.63 -13.62 -3.01
C ALA A 11 -1.97 -15.00 -3.18
N SER A 12 -2.76 -16.08 -3.21
CA SER A 12 -2.26 -17.44 -3.48
C SER A 12 -1.53 -17.54 -4.82
N PHE A 13 -2.01 -16.87 -5.86
CA PHE A 13 -1.33 -16.83 -7.15
C PHE A 13 0.00 -16.09 -7.12
N ILE A 14 0.08 -15.00 -6.36
CA ILE A 14 1.33 -14.27 -6.16
C ILE A 14 2.33 -15.13 -5.39
N GLU A 15 1.90 -15.75 -4.29
CA GLU A 15 2.74 -16.61 -3.44
C GLU A 15 3.39 -17.74 -4.23
N TYR A 16 2.60 -18.56 -4.95
CA TYR A 16 3.18 -19.71 -5.63
C TYR A 16 4.10 -19.27 -6.79
N LYS A 17 3.75 -18.21 -7.54
CA LYS A 17 4.59 -17.72 -8.64
C LYS A 17 5.89 -17.11 -8.13
N ALA A 18 5.84 -16.37 -7.03
CA ALA A 18 7.03 -15.82 -6.39
C ALA A 18 7.94 -16.93 -5.87
N ALA A 19 7.37 -17.96 -5.22
CA ALA A 19 8.11 -19.13 -4.74
C ALA A 19 8.83 -19.88 -5.88
N LEU A 20 8.19 -20.04 -7.05
CA LEU A 20 8.82 -20.64 -8.24
C LEU A 20 10.05 -19.86 -8.74
N GLN A 21 10.17 -18.58 -8.41
CA GLN A 21 11.29 -17.71 -8.80
C GLN A 21 12.23 -17.40 -7.62
N GLY A 22 12.01 -18.00 -6.44
CA GLY A 22 12.79 -17.70 -5.24
C GLY A 22 12.60 -16.29 -4.70
N VAL A 23 11.49 -15.61 -5.05
CA VAL A 23 11.18 -14.26 -4.59
C VAL A 23 10.34 -14.34 -3.31
N PRO A 24 10.77 -13.74 -2.18
CA PRO A 24 9.98 -13.76 -0.94
C PRO A 24 8.74 -12.85 -1.04
N VAL A 25 7.64 -13.29 -0.43
CA VAL A 25 6.41 -12.50 -0.28
C VAL A 25 6.24 -12.12 1.18
N ILE A 26 6.02 -10.83 1.43
CA ILE A 26 5.90 -10.27 2.78
C ILE A 26 4.54 -9.61 2.92
N TYR A 27 3.78 -10.07 3.90
CA TYR A 27 2.53 -9.43 4.30
C TYR A 27 2.82 -8.31 5.29
N VAL A 28 2.16 -7.17 5.08
CA VAL A 28 2.23 -6.01 5.97
C VAL A 28 0.84 -5.61 6.40
N ASP A 29 0.71 -4.96 7.56
CA ASP A 29 -0.57 -4.35 7.97
C ASP A 29 -0.99 -3.30 6.91
N PRO A 30 -2.17 -3.41 6.28
CA PRO A 30 -2.62 -2.44 5.28
C PRO A 30 -3.16 -1.14 5.90
N LYS A 31 -3.35 -1.07 7.22
CA LYS A 31 -4.02 0.03 7.91
C LYS A 31 -3.40 1.39 7.60
N GLU A 32 -4.23 2.33 7.18
CA GLU A 32 -3.91 3.73 6.87
C GLU A 32 -2.87 3.98 5.76
N THR A 33 -2.44 2.95 5.02
CA THR A 33 -1.46 3.07 3.91
C THR A 33 -1.86 4.07 2.83
N SER A 34 -3.15 4.30 2.61
CA SER A 34 -3.64 5.28 1.62
C SER A 34 -3.81 6.71 2.16
N LYS A 35 -3.59 6.93 3.47
CA LYS A 35 -3.75 8.22 4.15
C LYS A 35 -2.44 8.74 4.74
N THR A 36 -1.42 7.90 4.85
CA THR A 36 -0.07 8.29 5.28
C THR A 36 0.68 9.00 4.15
N CYS A 37 1.24 10.17 4.42
CA CYS A 37 2.11 10.84 3.46
C CYS A 37 3.49 10.17 3.43
N PRO A 38 3.96 9.67 2.27
CA PRO A 38 5.26 9.01 2.17
C PRO A 38 6.44 9.98 2.33
N LYS A 39 6.20 11.29 2.23
CA LYS A 39 7.24 12.32 2.34
C LYS A 39 7.47 12.80 3.77
N CYS A 40 6.42 12.91 4.58
CA CYS A 40 6.50 13.54 5.91
C CYS A 40 5.80 12.77 7.04
N GLY A 41 5.25 11.57 6.75
CA GLY A 41 4.60 10.71 7.74
C GLY A 41 3.22 11.18 8.22
N ASN A 42 2.74 12.35 7.80
CA ASN A 42 1.43 12.85 8.23
C ASN A 42 0.29 11.92 7.81
N VAL A 43 -0.48 11.42 8.78
CA VAL A 43 -1.66 10.58 8.56
C VAL A 43 -2.91 11.44 8.71
N SER A 44 -3.74 11.50 7.67
CA SER A 44 -5.00 12.24 7.74
C SER A 44 -6.03 11.69 6.78
N ARG A 45 -7.30 11.60 7.22
CA ARG A 45 -8.44 11.29 6.34
C ARG A 45 -8.59 12.30 5.20
N TYR A 46 -8.10 13.52 5.37
CA TYR A 46 -8.17 14.57 4.36
C TYR A 46 -7.05 14.50 3.33
N ASN A 47 -6.05 13.63 3.52
CA ASN A 47 -4.99 13.42 2.54
C ASN A 47 -5.52 12.73 1.26
N ARG A 48 -6.59 11.92 1.38
CA ARG A 48 -7.30 11.28 0.26
C ARG A 48 -8.80 11.56 0.38
N LYS A 49 -9.27 12.68 -0.20
CA LYS A 49 -10.70 13.04 -0.19
C LYS A 49 -11.52 12.32 -1.28
N LYS A 50 -10.89 11.90 -2.36
CA LYS A 50 -11.52 11.24 -3.51
C LYS A 50 -10.65 10.09 -4.01
N GLN A 51 -11.24 9.17 -4.78
CA GLN A 51 -10.49 8.10 -5.44
C GLN A 51 -9.46 8.70 -6.43
N GLY A 52 -8.33 8.02 -6.62
CA GLY A 52 -7.27 8.39 -7.57
C GLY A 52 -6.38 9.58 -7.17
N TRP A 53 -6.75 10.43 -6.20
CA TRP A 53 -5.95 11.62 -5.87
C TRP A 53 -5.57 11.72 -4.40
N PHE A 54 -4.28 11.92 -4.13
CA PHE A 54 -3.72 12.18 -2.82
C PHE A 54 -3.08 13.58 -2.76
N LYS A 55 -3.37 14.35 -1.70
CA LYS A 55 -2.70 15.61 -1.37
C LYS A 55 -2.48 15.71 0.13
N CYS A 56 -1.23 15.71 0.57
CA CYS A 56 -0.89 15.85 1.98
C CYS A 56 -1.32 17.22 2.51
N THR A 57 -2.07 17.24 3.61
CA THR A 57 -2.49 18.48 4.28
C THR A 57 -1.38 19.19 5.04
N LYS A 58 -0.26 18.51 5.32
CA LYS A 58 0.88 19.07 6.08
C LYS A 58 1.97 19.64 5.18
N CYS A 59 2.43 18.88 4.18
CA CYS A 59 3.59 19.26 3.35
C CYS A 59 3.25 19.52 1.88
N GLY A 60 1.98 19.41 1.47
CA GLY A 60 1.55 19.68 0.10
C GLY A 60 1.92 18.62 -0.95
N TYR A 61 2.58 17.53 -0.57
CA TYR A 61 2.91 16.41 -1.48
C TYR A 61 1.66 15.88 -2.18
N GLN A 62 1.75 15.68 -3.49
CA GLN A 62 0.65 15.25 -4.35
C GLN A 62 1.09 14.07 -5.22
N SER A 63 0.21 13.09 -5.39
CA SER A 63 0.45 11.89 -6.20
C SER A 63 -0.88 11.17 -6.45
N ASP A 64 -0.87 10.19 -7.35
CA ASP A 64 -1.91 9.17 -7.41
C ASP A 64 -2.00 8.44 -6.05
N ALA A 65 -3.24 8.17 -5.60
CA ALA A 65 -3.51 7.60 -4.29
C ALA A 65 -3.12 6.12 -4.17
N ASP A 66 -3.21 5.37 -5.26
CA ASP A 66 -2.86 3.95 -5.29
C ASP A 66 -1.32 3.80 -5.34
N ARG A 67 -0.63 4.71 -6.06
CA ARG A 67 0.83 4.85 -5.96
C ARG A 67 1.30 5.17 -4.54
N VAL A 68 0.61 6.05 -3.82
CA VAL A 68 0.93 6.34 -2.40
C VAL A 68 0.74 5.11 -1.52
N GLY A 69 -0.35 4.36 -1.72
CA GLY A 69 -0.57 3.09 -1.03
C GLY A 69 0.57 2.10 -1.26
N ALA A 70 0.99 1.90 -2.51
CA ALA A 70 2.08 1.01 -2.88
C ALA A 70 3.42 1.41 -2.23
N ILE A 71 3.76 2.70 -2.22
CA ILE A 71 4.98 3.20 -1.57
C ILE A 71 4.96 2.92 -0.07
N ASN A 72 3.84 3.17 0.60
CA ASN A 72 3.72 2.93 2.04
C ASN A 72 3.75 1.43 2.39
N ILE A 73 3.19 0.56 1.53
CA ILE A 73 3.29 -0.90 1.68
C ILE A 73 4.75 -1.35 1.55
N ALA A 74 5.46 -0.87 0.52
CA ALA A 74 6.88 -1.20 0.32
C ALA A 74 7.75 -0.73 1.49
N ALA A 75 7.54 0.50 1.97
CA ALA A 75 8.26 1.04 3.12
C ALA A 75 8.06 0.19 4.39
N ARG A 76 6.84 -0.29 4.65
CA ARG A 76 6.57 -1.19 5.79
C ARG A 76 7.22 -2.56 5.62
N ALA A 77 7.28 -3.08 4.40
CA ALA A 77 7.94 -4.35 4.15
C ALA A 77 9.45 -4.25 4.40
N LEU A 78 10.07 -3.14 4.00
CA LEU A 78 11.49 -2.87 4.29
C LEU A 78 11.75 -2.72 5.80
N ASP A 79 10.91 -1.98 6.51
CA ASP A 79 11.00 -1.82 7.97
C ASP A 79 10.87 -3.18 8.70
N ALA A 80 9.93 -4.03 8.26
CA ALA A 80 9.77 -5.38 8.80
C ALA A 80 10.98 -6.31 8.56
N LEU A 81 11.80 -6.01 7.54
CA LEU A 81 13.04 -6.72 7.26
C LEU A 81 14.27 -6.14 8.00
N GLY A 82 14.10 -5.02 8.72
CA GLY A 82 15.19 -4.34 9.41
C GLY A 82 16.17 -3.61 8.48
N ALA A 83 15.69 -3.18 7.30
CA ALA A 83 16.46 -2.43 6.31
C ALA A 83 16.49 -0.92 6.58
#